data_AF-A0A497L0K9-F1
#
_entry.id   AF-A0A497L0K9-F1
#
_cell.length_a   1.000
_cell.length_b   1.000
_cell.length_c   1.000
_cell.angle_alpha   90.00
_cell.angle_beta   90.00
_cell.angle_gamma   90.00
#
_symmetry.space_group_name_H-M   'P 1'
#
loop_
_entity.id
_entity.type
_entity.pdbx_description
1 polymer ?
#
loop_
_entity_poly.entity_id
_entity_poly.type
_entity_poly.pdbx_seq_one_letter_code
_entity_poly.pdbx_strand_id
1 'polypeptide(L)' 'MGSRPRLPDEILAEIYRCSRCGYCRSACPTFAVMGSEGWNARGRLLMARALLEGELEASDALLD' A
#
# COMPACT_ATOMS: atom_id res chain seq x y z
N MET A 1 -10.11 -7.94 15.19
CA MET A 1 -11.28 -7.79 14.31
C MET A 1 -11.39 -6.31 13.95
N GLY A 2 -10.38 -5.79 13.25
CA GLY A 2 -10.38 -4.39 12.82
C GLY A 2 -11.56 -4.13 11.88
N SER A 3 -12.27 -3.02 12.08
CA SER A 3 -13.33 -2.61 11.17
C SER A 3 -12.75 -2.33 9.79
N ARG A 4 -13.14 -3.10 8.77
CA ARG A 4 -12.81 -2.78 7.37
C ARG A 4 -13.29 -1.34 7.08
N PRO A 5 -12.40 -0.42 6.69
CA PRO A 5 -12.82 0.94 6.34
C PRO A 5 -13.69 0.88 5.09
N ARG A 6 -14.85 1.54 5.12
CA ARG A 6 -15.70 1.67 3.93
C ARG A 6 -15.20 2.86 3.12
N LEU A 7 -14.51 2.58 2.01
CA LEU A 7 -13.97 3.59 1.10
C LEU A 7 -14.91 3.81 -0.10
N PRO A 8 -14.92 5.01 -0.71
CA PRO A 8 -15.58 5.24 -2.00
C PRO A 8 -15.03 4.34 -3.10
N ASP A 9 -15.86 3.94 -4.06
CA ASP A 9 -15.50 3.04 -5.16
C ASP A 9 -14.34 3.56 -6.01
N GLU A 10 -14.25 4.88 -6.19
CA GLU A 10 -13.13 5.52 -6.90
C GLU A 10 -11.78 5.24 -6.20
N ILE A 11 -11.74 5.34 -4.87
CA ILE A 11 -10.52 5.06 -4.10
C ILE A 11 -10.19 3.57 -4.14
N LEU A 12 -11.21 2.70 -4.07
CA LEU A 12 -11.01 1.26 -4.22
C LEU A 12 -10.37 0.95 -5.57
N ALA A 13 -10.85 1.54 -6.65
CA ALA A 13 -10.28 1.35 -7.99
C ALA A 13 -8.80 1.74 -8.06
N GLU A 14 -8.37 2.81 -7.39
CA GLU A 14 -6.95 3.20 -7.33
C GLU A 14 -6.08 2.17 -6.59
N ILE A 15 -6.58 1.58 -5.50
CA ILE A 15 -5.84 0.58 -4.72
C ILE A 15 -5.54 -0.66 -5.58
N TYR A 16 -6.48 -1.06 -6.45
CA TYR A 16 -6.32 -2.22 -7.32
C TYR A 16 -5.65 -1.92 -8.67
N ARG A 17 -5.31 -0.65 -8.98
CA ARG A 17 -4.79 -0.23 -10.29
C ARG A 17 -3.35 -0.69 -10.59
N CYS A 18 -2.58 -1.08 -9.59
CA CYS A 18 -1.16 -1.39 -9.74
C CYS A 18 -0.90 -2.50 -10.78
N SER A 19 -0.23 -2.15 -11.89
CA SER A 19 0.18 -3.08 -12.96
C SER A 19 1.61 -3.63 -12.81
N ARG A 20 2.25 -3.39 -11.66
CA ARG A 20 3.64 -3.79 -11.35
C ARG A 20 4.70 -3.26 -12.34
N CYS A 21 4.46 -2.11 -12.97
CA CYS A 21 5.40 -1.49 -13.94
C CYS A 21 6.73 -1.02 -13.33
N GLY A 22 6.82 -0.82 -12.02
CA GLY A 22 8.04 -0.45 -11.32
C GLY A 22 8.37 1.05 -11.26
N TYR A 23 7.56 1.91 -11.89
CA TYR A 23 7.76 3.37 -11.87
C TYR A 23 7.87 3.95 -10.44
N CYS A 24 7.01 3.46 -9.55
CA CYS A 24 7.01 3.84 -8.14
C CYS A 24 8.32 3.53 -7.41
N ARG A 25 9.08 2.52 -7.84
CA ARG A 25 10.41 2.23 -7.28
C ARG A 25 11.45 3.16 -7.88
N SER A 26 11.45 3.33 -9.21
CA SER A 26 12.47 4.11 -9.91
C SER A 26 12.42 5.59 -9.54
N ALA A 27 11.25 6.13 -9.27
CA ALA A 27 11.06 7.54 -8.92
C ALA A 27 11.15 7.83 -7.41
N CYS A 28 11.17 6.81 -6.55
CA CYS A 28 11.07 7.02 -5.10
C CYS A 28 12.46 7.23 -4.46
N PRO A 29 12.75 8.42 -3.91
CA PRO A 29 14.04 8.68 -3.26
C PRO A 29 14.22 7.85 -1.98
N THR A 30 13.15 7.60 -1.22
CA THR A 30 13.20 6.76 -0.02
C THR A 30 13.57 5.32 -0.36
N PHE A 31 13.00 4.77 -1.44
CA PHE A 31 13.36 3.42 -1.90
C PHE A 31 14.82 3.34 -2.34
N ALA A 32 15.34 4.39 -2.98
CA ALA A 32 16.75 4.44 -3.40
C ALA A 32 17.72 4.37 -2.21
N VAL A 33 17.34 4.93 -1.06
CA VAL A 33 18.17 4.91 0.16
C VAL A 33 17.92 3.65 1.01
N MET A 34 16.66 3.29 1.23
CA MET A 34 16.26 2.24 2.18
C MET A 34 16.21 0.84 1.55
N GLY A 35 16.05 0.73 0.23
CA GLY A 35 15.88 -0.54 -0.49
C GLY A 35 14.60 -1.32 -0.16
N SER A 36 13.76 -0.81 0.74
CA SER A 36 12.56 -1.51 1.22
C SER A 36 11.31 -1.03 0.50
N GLU A 37 10.58 -1.98 -0.10
CA GLU A 37 9.39 -1.70 -0.88
C GLU A 37 8.25 -1.08 -0.07
N GLY A 38 8.16 -1.41 1.23
CA GLY A 38 7.11 -0.90 2.12
C GLY A 38 7.06 0.63 2.21
N TRP A 39 8.19 1.29 1.96
CA TRP A 39 8.32 2.75 2.02
C TRP A 39 7.97 3.48 0.73
N ASN A 40 7.75 2.77 -0.38
CA ASN A 40 7.35 3.38 -1.64
C ASN A 40 5.82 3.31 -1.84
N ALA A 41 5.34 4.05 -2.85
CA ALA A 41 3.92 4.14 -3.15
C ALA A 41 3.26 2.77 -3.39
N ARG A 42 3.93 1.83 -4.09
CA ARG A 42 3.38 0.49 -4.33
C ARG A 42 3.32 -0.33 -3.05
N GLY A 43 4.34 -0.27 -2.19
CA GLY A 43 4.31 -0.96 -0.90
C GLY A 43 3.12 -0.54 -0.05
N ARG A 44 2.89 0.78 0.07
CA ARG A 44 1.74 1.33 0.81
C ARG A 44 0.39 0.91 0.17
N LEU A 45 0.28 0.91 -1.15
CA LEU A 45 -0.93 0.42 -1.84
C LEU A 45 -1.19 -1.07 -1.60
N LEU A 46 -0.13 -1.90 -1.60
CA LEU A 46 -0.25 -3.33 -1.31
C LEU A 46 -0.66 -3.58 0.14
N MET A 47 -0.16 -2.80 1.11
CA MET A 47 -0.63 -2.89 2.50
C MET A 47 -2.10 -2.48 2.62
N ALA A 48 -2.51 -1.38 1.98
CA ALA A 48 -3.91 -0.95 1.96
C ALA A 48 -4.83 -2.02 1.37
N ARG A 49 -4.40 -2.65 0.26
CA ARG A 49 -5.09 -3.80 -0.33
C ARG A 49 -5.17 -4.98 0.65
N ALA A 50 -4.07 -5.35 1.30
CA ALA A 50 -4.05 -6.47 2.24
C ALA A 50 -4.99 -6.24 3.44
N LEU A 51 -5.06 -5.00 3.96
CA LEU A 51 -6.03 -4.59 4.99
C LEU A 51 -7.49 -4.75 4.47
N LEU A 52 -7.75 -4.34 3.23
CA LEU A 52 -9.06 -4.49 2.60
C LEU A 52 -9.39 -5.93 2.23
N GLU A 53 -8.42 -6.81 2.00
CA GLU A 53 -8.62 -8.23 1.71
C GLU A 53 -8.68 -9.07 3.01
N GLY A 54 -8.30 -8.50 4.15
CA GLY A 54 -8.26 -9.19 5.44
C GLY A 54 -7.03 -10.09 5.59
N GLU A 55 -6.01 -9.87 4.76
CA GLU A 55 -4.72 -10.55 4.83
C GLU A 55 -3.77 -9.90 5.83
N LEU A 56 -4.08 -8.67 6.24
CA LEU A 56 -3.34 -7.87 7.21
C LEU A 56 -4.32 -7.25 8.21
N GLU A 57 -3.95 -7.20 9.49
CA GLU A 57 -4.70 -6.47 10.52
C GLU A 57 -4.07 -5.09 10.74
N ALA A 58 -4.91 -4.08 10.94
CA ALA A 58 -4.45 -2.74 11.27
C ALA A 58 -3.73 -2.73 12.63
N SER A 59 -2.55 -2.13 12.67
CA SER A 59 -1.75 -1.96 13.89
C SER A 59 -0.84 -0.75 13.77
N ASP A 60 -0.38 -0.22 14.91
CA ASP A 60 0.53 0.93 14.95
C ASP A 60 1.86 0.64 14.22
N ALA A 61 2.27 -0.62 14.14
CA ALA A 61 3.45 -1.05 13.40
C ALA A 61 3.37 -0.77 11.88
N LEU A 62 2.18 -0.46 11.34
CA LEU A 62 1.99 -0.07 9.93
C LEU A 62 2.09 1.44 9.70
N LEU A 63 2.18 2.24 10.78
CA LEU A 63 2.32 3.69 10.69
C LEU A 63 3.77 4.12 10.45
N ASP A 64 4.72 3.23 10.72
CA ASP A 64 6.11 3.35 10.32
C ASP A 64 6.23 3.12 8.80
#